data_AF-A0A5N5FUX8-F1
#
_entry.id   AF-A0A5N5FUX8-F1
#
_cell.length_a   1.000
_cell.length_b   1.000
_cell.length_c   1.000
_cell.angle_alpha   90.00
_cell.angle_beta   90.00
_cell.angle_gamma   90.00
#
_symmetry.space_group_name_H-M   'P 1'
#
loop_
_entity.id
_entity.type
_entity.pdbx_description
1 polymer ?
#
loop_
_entity_poly.entity_id
_entity_poly.type
_entity_poly.pdbx_seq_one_letter_code
_entity_poly.pdbx_strand_id
1 'polypeptide(L)'
;MSGGIRDVRAEDITSMKYVFCMTGSYGSHPDPGFNPKALPLITNINYKQVVAENGICISNVTITLTEKPKKLQWNCTDVQGIIGNVTPRACNLLPEKQEVVDCAFPDDRLAIEDVKLVTCSASTPLF
;
A
#
# COMPACT_ATOMS: atom_id res chain seq x y z
N MET A 1 -4.90 15.17 18.27
CA MET A 1 -3.77 15.17 17.30
C MET A 1 -4.21 14.42 16.04
N SER A 2 -3.64 14.71 14.87
CA SER A 2 -3.85 13.94 13.64
C SER A 2 -2.61 13.10 13.35
N GLY A 3 -2.75 11.77 13.37
CA GLY A 3 -1.73 10.86 12.87
C GLY A 3 -1.74 10.79 11.34
N GLY A 4 -0.70 10.20 10.75
CA GLY A 4 -0.59 9.91 9.33
C GLY A 4 0.26 8.68 9.09
N ILE A 5 0.12 8.09 7.90
CA ILE A 5 0.93 6.94 7.45
C ILE A 5 1.88 7.42 6.37
N ARG A 6 3.16 7.06 6.51
CA ARG A 6 4.26 7.38 5.59
C ARG A 6 5.23 6.19 5.51
N ASP A 7 6.06 6.19 4.47
CA ASP A 7 7.28 5.39 4.35
C ASP A 7 7.03 3.87 4.39
N VAL A 8 5.93 3.44 3.78
CA VAL A 8 5.50 2.03 3.72
C VAL A 8 6.18 1.30 2.56
N ARG A 9 6.97 0.27 2.89
CA ARG A 9 7.61 -0.68 1.96
C ARG A 9 6.94 -2.07 2.06
N ALA A 10 6.82 -2.76 0.92
CA ALA A 10 6.16 -4.06 0.81
C ALA A 10 6.77 -4.89 -0.33
N GLU A 11 7.35 -6.05 -0.02
CA GLU A 11 8.12 -6.89 -0.95
C GLU A 11 7.83 -8.38 -0.72
N ASP A 12 8.10 -9.22 -1.73
CA ASP A 12 7.92 -10.68 -1.77
C ASP A 12 6.55 -11.23 -1.33
N ILE A 13 5.50 -10.41 -1.39
CA ILE A 13 4.13 -10.79 -1.01
C ILE A 13 3.48 -11.63 -2.13
N THR A 14 2.96 -12.81 -1.79
CA THR A 14 2.27 -13.71 -2.71
C THR A 14 0.88 -14.11 -2.21
N SER A 15 0.09 -14.77 -3.06
CA SER A 15 -1.20 -15.41 -2.69
C SER A 15 -2.27 -14.48 -2.09
N MET A 16 -2.25 -13.20 -2.46
CA MET A 16 -3.15 -12.17 -1.90
C MET A 16 -4.58 -12.24 -2.47
N LYS A 17 -5.60 -12.02 -1.61
CA LYS A 17 -7.01 -11.89 -2.02
C LYS A 17 -7.36 -10.53 -2.63
N TYR A 18 -6.61 -9.50 -2.27
CA TYR A 18 -6.64 -8.15 -2.81
C TYR A 18 -5.18 -7.67 -2.84
N VAL A 19 -4.65 -7.22 -3.98
CA VAL A 19 -3.24 -6.80 -4.09
C VAL A 19 -3.01 -5.46 -3.41
N PHE A 20 -3.92 -4.51 -3.59
CA PHE A 20 -3.94 -3.25 -2.85
C PHE A 20 -5.26 -3.11 -2.11
N CYS A 21 -5.18 -2.73 -0.83
CA CYS A 21 -6.33 -2.39 -0.01
C CYS A 21 -5.91 -1.31 0.99
N MET A 22 -6.49 -0.11 0.86
CA MET A 22 -6.32 0.98 1.80
C MET A 22 -7.71 1.45 2.22
N THR A 23 -7.90 1.73 3.50
CA THR A 23 -9.16 2.27 4.01
C THR A 23 -8.90 3.16 5.21
N GLY A 24 -9.43 4.38 5.17
CA GLY A 24 -9.47 5.28 6.33
C GLY A 24 -10.67 5.00 7.25
N SER A 25 -11.59 4.11 6.86
CA SER A 25 -12.88 3.91 7.52
C SER A 25 -12.82 3.02 8.78
N TYR A 26 -11.72 3.04 9.52
CA TYR A 26 -11.59 2.37 10.81
C TYR A 26 -12.20 3.26 11.92
N GLY A 27 -13.47 3.01 12.25
CA GLY A 27 -14.23 3.78 13.26
C GLY A 27 -13.82 3.57 14.71
N SER A 28 -12.60 3.10 14.99
CA SER A 28 -12.10 2.79 16.34
C SER A 28 -10.77 3.52 16.58
N HIS A 29 -10.69 4.26 17.68
CA HIS A 29 -9.51 5.02 18.06
C HIS A 29 -9.30 4.94 19.59
N PRO A 30 -8.06 4.80 20.10
CA PRO A 30 -7.83 4.62 21.54
C PRO A 30 -7.98 5.91 22.37
N ASP A 31 -7.83 7.09 21.75
CA ASP A 31 -8.14 8.39 22.37
C ASP A 31 -9.64 8.71 22.17
N PRO A 32 -10.43 8.94 23.24
CA PRO A 32 -11.86 9.26 23.16
C PRO A 32 -12.16 10.68 22.64
N GLY A 33 -11.16 11.56 22.55
CA GLY A 33 -11.27 12.90 21.96
C GLY A 33 -11.04 12.94 20.44
N PHE A 34 -10.92 11.78 19.79
CA PHE A 34 -10.73 11.68 18.34
C PHE A 34 -11.96 12.15 17.56
N ASN A 35 -11.73 12.81 16.41
CA ASN A 35 -12.80 13.20 15.49
C ASN A 35 -13.10 12.06 14.50
N PRO A 36 -14.23 11.35 14.60
CA PRO A 36 -14.56 10.23 13.70
C PRO A 36 -14.85 10.66 12.24
N LYS A 37 -14.82 11.96 11.94
CA LYS A 37 -14.89 12.52 10.58
C LYS A 37 -13.54 12.99 10.04
N ALA A 38 -12.44 12.84 10.78
CA ALA A 38 -11.11 13.16 10.30
C ALA A 38 -10.63 12.07 9.32
N LEU A 39 -10.44 12.44 8.06
CA LEU A 39 -9.77 11.56 7.10
C LEU A 39 -8.29 11.43 7.48
N PRO A 40 -7.71 10.21 7.53
CA PRO A 40 -6.29 10.05 7.81
C PRO A 40 -5.46 10.55 6.63
N LEU A 41 -4.41 11.32 6.90
CA LEU A 41 -3.45 11.73 5.88
C LEU A 41 -2.55 10.54 5.53
N ILE A 42 -2.81 9.93 4.38
CA ILE A 42 -2.00 8.86 3.79
C ILE A 42 -1.16 9.48 2.67
N THR A 43 0.15 9.48 2.84
CA THR A 43 1.12 10.12 1.93
C THR A 43 2.39 9.29 1.90
N ASN A 44 3.09 9.22 0.76
CA ASN A 44 4.32 8.42 0.63
C ASN A 44 4.08 6.92 0.91
N ILE A 45 3.08 6.32 0.26
CA ILE A 45 3.00 4.87 0.09
C ILE A 45 3.37 4.53 -1.35
N ASN A 46 4.39 3.69 -1.48
CA ASN A 46 5.13 3.52 -2.72
C ASN A 46 5.25 2.04 -3.09
N TYR A 47 5.12 1.77 -4.38
CA TYR A 47 5.38 0.45 -4.94
C TYR A 47 6.38 0.61 -6.11
N LYS A 48 7.67 0.70 -5.74
CA LYS A 48 8.98 0.71 -6.46
C LYS A 48 9.46 1.90 -7.36
N GLN A 49 10.43 2.70 -6.84
CA GLN A 49 11.52 3.60 -7.41
C GLN A 49 11.68 5.20 -7.39
N VAL A 50 10.72 6.17 -7.46
CA VAL A 50 10.81 7.66 -7.15
C VAL A 50 9.57 8.23 -6.36
N VAL A 51 9.69 9.09 -5.34
CA VAL A 51 8.58 9.46 -4.38
C VAL A 51 7.53 10.45 -4.96
N ALA A 52 6.25 10.32 -4.57
CA ALA A 52 5.20 11.33 -4.86
C ALA A 52 4.90 12.28 -3.68
N GLU A 53 5.26 13.57 -3.81
CA GLU A 53 5.14 14.59 -2.73
C GLU A 53 3.73 14.75 -2.12
N ASN A 54 2.68 14.44 -2.88
CA ASN A 54 1.28 14.63 -2.47
C ASN A 54 0.39 13.42 -2.83
N GLY A 55 0.89 12.18 -2.75
CA GLY A 55 0.05 11.02 -3.09
C GLY A 55 0.69 9.64 -2.99
N ILE A 56 0.07 8.71 -3.73
CA ILE A 56 0.48 7.31 -3.95
C ILE A 56 1.29 7.21 -5.24
N CYS A 57 2.27 6.30 -5.29
CA CYS A 57 2.97 5.97 -6.54
C CYS A 57 3.03 4.44 -6.74
N ILE A 58 2.62 3.96 -7.92
CA ILE A 58 2.67 2.54 -8.31
C ILE A 58 3.35 2.39 -9.68
N SER A 59 4.49 1.69 -9.77
CA SER A 59 5.16 1.40 -11.05
C SER A 59 5.31 -0.10 -11.33
N ASN A 60 5.26 -0.47 -12.62
CA ASN A 60 5.62 -1.80 -13.11
C ASN A 60 4.88 -2.98 -12.46
N VAL A 61 3.65 -2.77 -11.97
CA VAL A 61 2.84 -3.81 -11.30
C VAL A 61 1.95 -4.53 -12.31
N THR A 62 2.13 -5.85 -12.43
CA THR A 62 1.21 -6.72 -13.16
C THR A 62 0.41 -7.60 -12.18
N ILE A 63 -0.88 -7.31 -12.06
CA ILE A 63 -1.83 -8.11 -11.28
C ILE A 63 -2.44 -9.18 -12.17
N THR A 64 -2.06 -10.44 -11.93
CA THR A 64 -2.75 -11.58 -12.55
C THR A 64 -4.13 -11.76 -11.92
N LEU A 65 -5.15 -11.93 -12.76
CA LEU A 65 -6.54 -12.11 -12.34
C LEU A 65 -6.97 -13.58 -12.49
N THR A 66 -7.91 -14.02 -11.66
CA THR A 66 -8.60 -15.30 -11.83
C THR A 66 -9.40 -15.32 -13.13
N GLU A 67 -9.54 -16.49 -13.78
CA GLU A 67 -10.24 -16.69 -15.06
C GLU A 67 -11.58 -15.94 -15.20
N LYS A 68 -12.33 -15.84 -14.09
CA LYS A 68 -13.56 -15.07 -13.97
C LYS A 68 -13.31 -13.88 -13.04
N PRO A 69 -12.77 -12.75 -13.54
CA PRO A 69 -12.45 -11.60 -12.70
C PRO A 69 -13.73 -10.89 -12.22
N LYS A 70 -13.63 -10.20 -11.09
CA LYS A 70 -14.68 -9.25 -10.67
C LYS A 70 -14.75 -8.09 -11.66
N LYS A 71 -15.97 -7.59 -11.94
CA LYS A 71 -16.19 -6.43 -12.82
C LYS A 71 -15.47 -5.16 -12.32
N LEU A 72 -15.48 -4.94 -11.01
CA LEU A 72 -14.75 -3.86 -10.35
C LEU A 72 -13.39 -4.40 -9.90
N GLN A 73 -12.32 -3.97 -10.58
CA GLN A 73 -10.94 -4.36 -10.29
C GLN A 73 -10.23 -3.30 -9.42
N TRP A 74 -10.56 -2.02 -9.67
CA TRP A 74 -10.11 -0.88 -8.90
C TRP A 74 -11.32 -0.15 -8.31
N ASN A 75 -11.32 0.10 -7.00
CA ASN A 75 -12.28 0.96 -6.33
C ASN A 75 -11.51 2.11 -5.67
N CYS A 76 -11.69 3.33 -6.18
CA CYS A 76 -10.89 4.48 -5.80
C CYS A 76 -11.80 5.64 -5.37
N THR A 77 -11.60 6.09 -4.15
CA THR A 77 -12.28 7.24 -3.53
C THR A 77 -11.24 8.00 -2.71
N ASP A 78 -11.19 9.32 -2.87
CA ASP A 78 -10.31 10.21 -2.09
C ASP A 78 -8.81 9.82 -2.11
N VAL A 79 -8.36 9.28 -3.23
CA VAL A 79 -6.94 8.99 -3.54
C VAL A 79 -6.40 9.94 -4.59
N GLN A 80 -5.13 10.29 -4.46
CA GLN A 80 -4.35 11.07 -5.42
C GLN A 80 -3.00 10.39 -5.61
N GLY A 81 -2.43 10.44 -6.82
CA GLY A 81 -1.17 9.77 -7.13
C GLY A 81 -0.85 9.73 -8.62
N ILE A 82 0.16 8.94 -8.98
CA ILE A 82 0.53 8.64 -10.36
C ILE A 82 0.83 7.15 -10.53
N ILE A 83 0.71 6.65 -11.76
CA ILE A 83 1.13 5.31 -12.14
C ILE A 83 1.99 5.32 -13.41
N GLY A 84 2.73 4.23 -13.62
CA GLY A 84 3.33 3.89 -14.90
C GLY A 84 3.46 2.38 -15.07
N ASN A 85 3.00 1.85 -16.22
CA ASN A 85 3.08 0.42 -16.54
C ASN A 85 2.37 -0.47 -15.49
N VAL A 86 1.10 -0.15 -15.20
CA VAL A 86 0.27 -0.90 -14.24
C VAL A 86 -0.86 -1.62 -14.96
N THR A 87 -0.85 -2.96 -14.88
CA THR A 87 -1.86 -3.84 -15.48
C THR A 87 -2.61 -4.60 -14.37
N PRO A 88 -3.96 -4.63 -14.38
CA PRO A 88 -4.88 -3.95 -15.29
C PRO A 88 -4.96 -2.45 -14.99
N ARG A 89 -5.28 -1.65 -16.01
CA ARG A 89 -5.36 -0.18 -15.94
C ARG A 89 -6.15 0.30 -14.72
N ALA A 90 -5.57 1.25 -13.98
CA ALA A 90 -6.17 1.82 -12.78
C ALA A 90 -7.35 2.78 -13.05
N CYS A 91 -7.94 3.23 -11.95
CA CYS A 91 -8.98 4.25 -11.92
C CYS A 91 -8.49 5.64 -12.34
N ASN A 92 -9.39 6.49 -12.82
CA ASN A 92 -9.07 7.84 -13.33
C ASN A 92 -8.45 8.80 -12.29
N LEU A 93 -8.54 8.50 -10.99
CA LEU A 93 -7.90 9.28 -9.92
C LEU A 93 -6.38 9.03 -9.81
N LEU A 94 -5.88 7.97 -10.47
CA LEU A 94 -4.48 7.60 -10.55
C LEU A 94 -4.04 7.66 -12.03
N PRO A 95 -3.81 8.85 -12.59
CA PRO A 95 -3.43 9.03 -13.98
C PRO A 95 -2.08 8.37 -14.30
N GLU A 96 -2.02 7.75 -15.47
CA GLU A 96 -0.79 7.19 -16.03
C GLU A 96 0.02 8.30 -16.73
N LYS A 97 1.28 8.47 -16.35
CA LYS A 97 2.22 9.32 -17.08
C LYS A 97 2.79 8.55 -18.28
N GLN A 98 3.07 9.27 -19.36
CA GLN A 98 3.71 8.72 -20.57
C GLN A 98 5.24 8.63 -20.48
N GLU A 99 5.83 9.31 -19.50
CA GLU A 99 7.24 9.18 -19.12
C GLU A 99 7.42 7.94 -18.24
N VAL A 100 8.65 7.40 -18.17
CA VAL A 100 8.96 6.26 -17.28
C VAL A 100 8.81 6.71 -15.82
N VAL A 101 7.72 6.29 -15.18
CA VAL A 101 7.51 6.48 -13.73
C VAL A 101 8.19 5.36 -12.97
N ASP A 102 9.08 5.75 -12.07
CA ASP A 102 9.57 4.99 -10.94
C ASP A 102 8.81 5.48 -9.66
N CYS A 103 8.61 4.65 -8.61
CA CYS A 103 7.78 4.90 -7.40
C CYS A 103 8.37 4.55 -5.97
N ALA A 104 9.16 5.40 -5.29
CA ALA A 104 10.37 5.05 -4.47
C ALA A 104 10.20 4.48 -3.07
N PHE A 105 11.18 3.67 -2.70
CA PHE A 105 11.66 3.66 -1.32
C PHE A 105 12.80 4.68 -1.21
N PRO A 106 12.78 5.58 -0.20
CA PRO A 106 13.95 6.39 0.14
C PRO A 106 15.18 5.49 0.41
N ASP A 107 16.38 6.04 0.21
CA ASP A 107 17.63 5.36 0.59
C ASP A 107 17.81 5.26 2.13
N ASP A 108 16.94 5.93 2.89
CA ASP A 108 16.87 5.89 4.36
C ASP A 108 16.47 4.51 4.89
N ARG A 109 17.48 3.71 5.27
CA ARG A 109 17.26 2.37 5.81
C ARG A 109 16.63 2.41 7.19
N LEU A 110 15.41 1.87 7.30
CA LEU A 110 14.72 1.73 8.58
C LEU A 110 15.40 0.68 9.45
N ALA A 111 15.49 0.92 10.77
CA ALA A 111 16.16 0.03 11.72
C ALA A 111 15.60 -1.42 11.76
N ILE A 112 14.41 -1.66 11.23
CA ILE A 112 13.83 -3.00 11.06
C ILE A 112 14.55 -3.85 10.00
N GLU A 113 15.21 -3.23 9.02
CA GLU A 113 15.90 -3.96 7.94
C GLU A 113 17.16 -4.71 8.41
N ASP A 114 17.78 -4.26 9.51
CA ASP A 114 18.95 -4.90 10.10
C ASP A 114 18.58 -5.93 11.20
N VAL A 115 17.28 -6.12 11.46
CA VAL A 115 16.78 -7.11 12.43
C VAL A 115 16.84 -8.52 11.84
N LYS A 116 17.72 -9.35 12.41
CA LYS A 116 17.79 -10.78 12.09
C LYS A 116 16.60 -11.51 12.71
N LEU A 117 15.62 -11.87 11.88
CA LEU A 117 14.52 -12.75 12.27
C LEU A 117 15.05 -14.12 12.67
N VAL A 118 14.55 -14.66 13.78
CA VAL A 118 14.90 -16.00 14.28
C VAL A 118 13.64 -16.86 14.26
N THR A 119 13.68 -17.97 13.52
CA THR A 119 12.54 -18.91 13.43
C THR A 119 12.47 -19.78 14.68
N CYS A 120 11.52 -19.49 15.56
CA CYS A 120 11.17 -20.36 16.68
C CYS A 120 10.20 -21.47 16.23
N SER A 121 10.43 -22.71 16.64
CA SER A 121 9.47 -23.80 16.53
C SER A 121 8.94 -24.19 17.91
N ALA A 122 7.66 -24.58 17.97
CA ALA A 122 7.03 -25.09 19.17
C ALA A 122 6.53 -26.51 18.88
N SER A 123 7.06 -27.50 19.60
CA SER A 123 6.56 -28.87 19.58
C SER A 123 5.34 -28.99 20.48
N THR A 124 4.15 -29.17 19.90
CA THR A 124 2.94 -29.51 20.67
C THR A 124 3.19 -30.80 21.45
N PRO A 125 2.93 -30.85 22.77
CA PRO A 125 2.97 -32.11 23.51
C PRO A 125 1.99 -33.12 22.91
N LEU A 126 2.45 -34.36 22.75
CA LEU A 126 1.55 -35.50 22.57
C LEU A 126 0.87 -35.79 23.91
N PHE A 127 -0.45 -35.66 23.93
CA PHE A 127 -1.33 -36.13 25.00
C PHE A 127 -1.84 -37.54 24.66
#